data_AF-W2SV93-F1
#
_entry.id   AF-W2SV93-F1
#
_cell.length_a   1.000
_cell.length_b   1.000
_cell.length_c   1.000
_cell.angle_alpha   90.00
_cell.angle_beta   90.00
_cell.angle_gamma   90.00
#
_symmetry.space_group_name_H-M   'P 1'
#
loop_
_entity.id
_entity.type
_entity.pdbx_description
1 polymer ?
#
loop_
_entity_poly.entity_id
_entity_poly.type
_entity_poly.pdbx_seq_one_letter_code
_entity_poly.pdbx_strand_id
1 'polypeptide(L)'
;MGSLSECQLEIRQTAADTLSGLIQSSFFKVTPELLDAFNDRANSTDPIIRHGGVLSLSAIVLAAPYSVPSYLPDVLMRLCRFASEKQPIRDTVKRTLSEFKRTHQDSWREHESQFNEDQLCVLRDLFVSPNYYV
;
A
#
# COMPACT_ATOMS: atom_id res chain seq x y z
N MET A 1 -5.27 2.27 -26.53
CA MET A 1 -4.48 1.58 -25.48
C MET A 1 -3.15 2.32 -25.28
N GLY A 2 -3.16 3.53 -24.72
CA GLY A 2 -1.96 4.39 -24.66
C GLY A 2 -1.79 5.20 -23.36
N SER A 3 -2.60 4.97 -22.33
CA SER A 3 -2.64 5.86 -21.16
C SER A 3 -1.74 5.46 -19.98
N LEU A 4 -0.92 4.41 -20.11
CA LEU A 4 -0.01 3.96 -19.03
C LEU A 4 1.46 4.31 -19.29
N SER A 5 1.78 4.82 -20.48
CA SER A 5 3.13 5.16 -20.92
C SER A 5 3.48 6.65 -20.78
N GLU A 6 2.50 7.51 -20.49
CA GLU A 6 2.69 8.96 -20.29
C GLU A 6 2.36 9.32 -18.82
N CYS A 7 3.30 9.25 -17.87
CA CYS A 7 4.42 10.16 -17.58
C CYS A 7 4.05 11.48 -16.87
N GLN A 8 2.98 11.49 -16.07
CA GLN A 8 2.90 12.37 -14.90
C GLN A 8 2.67 11.56 -13.63
N LEU A 9 3.42 11.92 -12.58
CA LEU A 9 3.30 11.30 -11.26
C LEU A 9 1.89 11.48 -10.68
N GLU A 10 1.25 12.61 -10.98
CA GLU A 10 -0.12 12.93 -10.56
C GLU A 10 -1.15 11.96 -11.15
N ILE A 11 -1.09 11.67 -12.46
CA ILE A 11 -2.02 10.73 -13.12
C ILE A 11 -1.93 9.34 -12.49
N ARG A 12 -0.71 8.90 -12.15
CA ARG A 12 -0.48 7.60 -11.48
C ARG A 12 -1.10 7.58 -10.08
N GLN A 13 -1.04 8.69 -9.35
CA GLN A 13 -1.66 8.80 -8.03
C GLN A 13 -3.19 8.83 -8.13
N THR A 14 -3.76 9.64 -9.01
CA THR A 14 -5.23 9.70 -9.22
C THR A 14 -5.80 8.36 -9.66
N ALA A 15 -5.08 7.61 -10.50
CA ALA A 15 -5.49 6.26 -10.89
C ALA A 15 -5.50 5.29 -9.70
N ALA A 16 -4.52 5.39 -8.79
CA ALA A 16 -4.47 4.57 -7.58
C ALA A 16 -5.63 4.90 -6.61
N ASP A 17 -5.95 6.18 -6.45
CA ASP A 17 -7.07 6.62 -5.60
C ASP A 17 -8.41 6.11 -6.17
N THR A 18 -8.57 6.16 -7.50
CA THR A 18 -9.75 5.61 -8.19
C THR A 18 -9.85 4.09 -7.99
N LEU A 19 -8.72 3.37 -8.11
CA LEU A 19 -8.69 1.93 -7.85
C LEU A 19 -9.08 1.59 -6.41
N SER A 20 -8.59 2.35 -5.43
CA SER A 20 -8.97 2.19 -4.03
C SER A 20 -10.49 2.33 -3.83
N GLY A 21 -11.10 3.36 -4.44
CA GLY A 21 -12.56 3.55 -4.40
C GLY A 21 -13.36 2.42 -5.06
N LEU A 22 -12.85 1.84 -6.16
CA LEU A 22 -13.49 0.69 -6.82
C LEU A 22 -13.46 -0.58 -5.95
N ILE A 23 -12.36 -0.79 -5.22
CA ILE A 23 -12.26 -1.91 -4.27
C ILE A 23 -13.20 -1.68 -3.08
N GLN A 24 -13.24 -0.47 -2.52
CA GLN A 24 -14.15 -0.11 -1.42
C GLN A 24 -15.62 -0.32 -1.77
N SER A 25 -16.02 0.05 -2.98
CA SER A 25 -17.40 -0.13 -3.48
C SER A 25 -17.76 -1.59 -3.80
N SER A 26 -16.87 -2.56 -3.51
CA SER A 26 -17.02 -3.99 -3.83
C SER A 26 -17.21 -4.27 -5.32
N PHE A 27 -16.84 -3.33 -6.19
CA PHE A 27 -16.92 -3.50 -7.65
C PHE A 27 -15.88 -4.52 -8.14
N PHE A 28 -14.75 -4.65 -7.41
CA PHE A 28 -13.75 -5.70 -7.62
C PHE A 28 -13.42 -6.43 -6.31
N LYS A 29 -13.26 -7.75 -6.39
CA LYS A 29 -12.68 -8.55 -5.31
C LYS A 29 -11.17 -8.60 -5.48
N VAL A 30 -10.43 -8.37 -4.40
CA VAL A 30 -8.98 -8.58 -4.38
C VAL A 30 -8.74 -10.08 -4.46
N THR A 31 -8.22 -10.55 -5.60
CA THR A 31 -7.85 -11.96 -5.80
C THR A 31 -6.33 -12.14 -5.61
N PRO A 32 -5.87 -13.33 -5.19
CA PRO A 32 -4.44 -13.58 -5.00
C PRO A 32 -3.63 -13.39 -6.30
N GLU A 33 -4.20 -13.73 -7.46
CA GLU A 33 -3.53 -13.54 -8.76
C GLU A 33 -3.28 -12.05 -9.05
N LEU A 34 -4.20 -11.18 -8.65
CA LEU A 34 -4.05 -9.73 -8.78
C LEU A 34 -2.94 -9.22 -7.85
N LEU A 35 -2.88 -9.72 -6.62
CA LEU A 35 -1.84 -9.36 -5.65
C LEU A 35 -0.45 -9.75 -6.13
N ASP A 36 -0.31 -10.94 -6.71
CA ASP A 36 0.97 -11.40 -7.23
C ASP A 36 1.35 -10.61 -8.49
N ALA A 37 0.42 -10.32 -9.40
CA ALA A 37 0.69 -9.46 -10.54
C ALA A 37 1.16 -8.04 -10.13
N PHE A 38 0.57 -7.45 -9.09
CA PHE A 38 1.02 -6.17 -8.57
C PHE A 38 2.37 -6.25 -7.86
N ASN A 39 2.62 -7.34 -7.15
CA ASN A 39 3.91 -7.58 -6.52
C ASN A 39 5.03 -7.76 -7.57
N ASP A 40 4.78 -8.49 -8.65
CA ASP A 40 5.73 -8.65 -9.75
C ASP A 40 6.05 -7.30 -10.41
N ARG A 41 5.03 -6.47 -10.62
CA ARG A 41 5.22 -5.10 -11.10
C ARG A 41 6.02 -4.24 -10.12
N ALA A 42 5.77 -4.37 -8.82
CA ALA A 42 6.51 -3.65 -7.78
C ALA A 42 7.98 -4.09 -7.66
N ASN A 43 8.36 -5.25 -8.20
CA ASN A 43 9.74 -5.72 -8.28
C ASN A 43 10.37 -5.50 -9.67
N SER A 44 9.69 -4.78 -10.57
CA SER A 44 10.22 -4.46 -11.90
C SER A 44 11.47 -3.58 -11.82
N THR A 45 12.39 -3.76 -12.76
CA THR A 45 13.57 -2.89 -12.93
C THR A 45 13.21 -1.52 -13.49
N ASP A 46 12.07 -1.41 -14.19
CA ASP A 46 11.59 -0.14 -14.74
C ASP A 46 10.98 0.72 -13.60
N PRO A 47 11.52 1.92 -13.32
CA PRO A 47 11.06 2.75 -12.20
C PRO A 47 9.59 3.19 -12.33
N ILE A 48 9.05 3.30 -13.55
CA ILE A 48 7.66 3.67 -13.80
C ILE A 48 6.74 2.51 -13.44
N ILE A 49 7.05 1.31 -13.95
CA ILE A 49 6.30 0.08 -13.66
C ILE A 49 6.38 -0.26 -12.18
N ARG A 50 7.58 -0.13 -11.60
CA ARG A 50 7.85 -0.34 -10.18
C ARG A 50 6.99 0.54 -9.30
N HIS A 51 6.98 1.85 -9.56
CA HIS A 51 6.14 2.78 -8.82
C HIS A 51 4.64 2.50 -9.04
N GLY A 52 4.25 2.08 -10.25
CA GLY A 52 2.88 1.64 -10.53
C GLY A 52 2.45 0.45 -9.68
N GLY A 53 3.29 -0.57 -9.56
CA GLY A 53 3.03 -1.73 -8.68
C GLY A 53 2.90 -1.34 -7.21
N VAL A 54 3.79 -0.48 -6.71
CA VAL A 54 3.71 0.05 -5.34
C VAL A 54 2.41 0.83 -5.14
N LEU A 55 2.02 1.69 -6.08
CA LEU A 55 0.75 2.42 -6.03
C LEU A 55 -0.46 1.48 -6.01
N SER A 56 -0.42 0.39 -6.76
CA SER A 56 -1.49 -0.63 -6.73
C SER A 56 -1.57 -1.33 -5.37
N LEU A 57 -0.45 -1.72 -4.77
CA LEU A 57 -0.42 -2.29 -3.41
C LEU A 57 -0.92 -1.27 -2.39
N SER A 58 -0.50 -0.01 -2.50
CA SER A 58 -0.99 1.09 -1.67
C SER A 58 -2.49 1.29 -1.77
N ALA A 59 -3.06 1.23 -2.97
CA ALA A 59 -4.50 1.35 -3.19
C ALA A 59 -5.26 0.23 -2.48
N ILE A 60 -4.75 -1.01 -2.49
CA ILE A 60 -5.36 -2.14 -1.78
C ILE A 60 -5.36 -1.90 -0.26
N VAL A 61 -4.26 -1.38 0.29
CA VAL A 61 -4.21 -1.07 1.73
C VAL A 61 -5.21 0.01 2.10
N LEU A 62 -5.29 1.08 1.30
CA LEU A 62 -6.22 2.18 1.55
C LEU A 62 -7.68 1.82 1.23
N ALA A 63 -7.91 0.71 0.51
CA ALA A 63 -9.25 0.24 0.20
C ALA A 63 -9.93 -0.49 1.37
N ALA A 64 -9.20 -0.82 2.42
CA ALA A 64 -9.74 -1.45 3.63
C ALA A 64 -9.58 -0.54 4.85
N PRO A 65 -10.22 0.64 4.91
CA PRO A 65 -10.20 1.45 6.11
C PRO A 65 -10.97 0.73 7.24
N TYR A 66 -10.48 0.84 8.49
CA TYR A 66 -11.12 0.28 9.69
C TYR A 66 -11.26 -1.24 9.72
N SER A 67 -10.57 -1.97 8.83
CA SER A 67 -10.67 -3.42 8.74
C SER A 67 -9.38 -4.03 8.22
N VAL A 68 -9.03 -5.21 8.75
CA VAL A 68 -7.83 -5.94 8.33
C VAL A 68 -8.26 -7.30 7.79
N PRO A 69 -8.57 -7.40 6.47
CA PRO A 69 -8.83 -8.69 5.85
C PRO A 69 -7.55 -9.53 5.83
N SER A 70 -7.70 -10.86 5.70
CA SER A 70 -6.60 -11.82 5.85
C SER A 70 -5.40 -11.60 4.91
N TYR A 71 -5.61 -11.00 3.73
CA TYR A 71 -4.53 -10.66 2.79
C TYR A 71 -3.80 -9.37 3.14
N LEU A 72 -4.40 -8.49 3.96
CA LEU A 72 -3.88 -7.14 4.19
C LEU A 72 -2.53 -7.13 4.93
N PRO A 73 -2.32 -7.96 5.98
CA PRO A 73 -1.02 -8.05 6.64
C PRO A 73 0.14 -8.33 5.66
N ASP A 74 -0.05 -9.30 4.76
CA ASP A 74 0.97 -9.67 3.78
C ASP A 74 1.23 -8.56 2.77
N VAL A 75 0.18 -7.89 2.28
CA VAL A 75 0.30 -6.73 1.38
C VAL A 75 1.05 -5.59 2.05
N LEU A 76 0.75 -5.34 3.33
CA LEU A 76 1.40 -4.30 4.12
C LEU A 76 2.90 -4.59 4.26
N MET A 77 3.29 -5.85 4.53
CA MET A 77 4.69 -6.26 4.60
C MET A 77 5.42 -6.11 3.25
N ARG A 78 4.76 -6.46 2.14
CA ARG A 78 5.30 -6.22 0.79
C ARG A 78 5.57 -4.74 0.59
N LEU A 79 4.66 -3.86 1.03
CA LEU A 79 4.80 -2.41 0.92
C LEU A 79 5.95 -1.86 1.79
N CYS A 80 6.08 -2.35 3.04
CA CYS A 80 7.12 -1.95 3.98
C CYS A 80 8.54 -2.12 3.43
N ARG A 81 8.78 -3.10 2.56
CA ARG A 81 10.09 -3.32 1.90
C ARG A 81 10.53 -2.13 1.04
N PHE A 82 9.58 -1.33 0.56
CA PHE A 82 9.84 -0.17 -0.27
C PHE A 82 9.95 1.15 0.54
N ALA A 83 9.88 1.09 1.87
CA ALA A 83 9.93 2.28 2.74
C ALA A 83 11.28 3.02 2.70
N SER A 84 12.37 2.35 2.30
CA SER A 84 13.72 2.92 2.18
C SER A 84 14.12 3.26 0.74
N GLU A 85 13.20 3.16 -0.22
CA GLU A 85 13.48 3.45 -1.62
C GLU A 85 13.74 4.93 -1.92
N LYS A 86 14.16 5.21 -3.16
CA LYS A 86 14.23 6.60 -3.65
C LYS A 86 12.83 7.14 -3.93
N GLN A 87 12.71 8.46 -3.93
CA GLN A 87 11.49 9.12 -4.43
C GLN A 87 11.24 8.74 -5.89
N PRO A 88 9.97 8.57 -6.31
CA PRO A 88 8.74 8.87 -5.56
C PRO A 88 8.18 7.72 -4.69
N ILE A 89 8.75 6.53 -4.79
CA ILE A 89 8.21 5.31 -4.16
C ILE A 89 8.14 5.43 -2.64
N ARG A 90 9.21 5.93 -2.01
CA ARG A 90 9.26 6.14 -0.56
C ARG A 90 8.14 7.03 -0.04
N ASP A 91 7.82 8.09 -0.75
CA ASP A 91 6.81 9.05 -0.30
C ASP A 91 5.41 8.45 -0.41
N THR A 92 5.15 7.69 -1.47
CA THR A 92 3.93 6.88 -1.63
C THR A 92 3.76 5.90 -0.48
N VAL A 93 4.80 5.12 -0.15
CA VAL A 93 4.77 4.13 0.94
C VAL A 93 4.50 4.83 2.28
N LYS A 94 5.23 5.90 2.59
CA LYS A 94 5.04 6.66 3.83
C LYS A 94 3.62 7.20 3.96
N ARG A 95 3.08 7.81 2.90
CA ARG A 95 1.71 8.32 2.89
C ARG A 95 0.70 7.20 3.17
N THR A 96 0.85 6.06 2.50
CA THR A 96 -0.04 4.91 2.73
C THR A 96 0.04 4.39 4.17
N LEU A 97 1.26 4.26 4.72
CA LEU A 97 1.44 3.78 6.10
C LEU A 97 0.86 4.76 7.13
N SER A 98 1.00 6.08 6.91
CA SER A 98 0.39 7.10 7.76
C SER A 98 -1.14 7.02 7.73
N GLU A 99 -1.74 6.89 6.55
CA GLU A 99 -3.20 6.77 6.41
C GLU A 99 -3.73 5.45 7.00
N PHE A 100 -3.01 4.35 6.82
CA PHE A 100 -3.34 3.07 7.46
C PHE A 100 -3.34 3.22 8.99
N LYS A 101 -2.26 3.78 9.57
CA LYS A 101 -2.16 4.04 11.01
C LYS A 101 -3.32 4.91 11.50
N ARG A 102 -3.61 6.01 10.80
CA ARG A 102 -4.69 6.96 11.14
C ARG A 102 -6.07 6.28 11.16
N THR A 103 -6.34 5.40 10.21
CA THR A 103 -7.64 4.73 10.07
C THR A 103 -7.81 3.50 10.96
N HIS A 104 -6.73 2.94 11.50
CA HIS A 104 -6.77 1.70 12.30
C HIS A 104 -6.42 1.91 13.78
N GLN A 105 -6.01 3.11 14.19
CA GLN A 105 -5.55 3.39 15.56
C GLN A 105 -6.64 3.17 16.63
N ASP A 106 -7.89 3.52 16.34
CA ASP A 106 -8.97 3.49 17.34
C ASP A 106 -9.33 2.05 17.74
N SER A 107 -9.26 1.12 16.78
CA SER A 107 -9.54 -0.31 16.96
C SER A 107 -8.26 -1.16 16.86
N TRP A 108 -7.08 -0.58 17.14
CA TRP A 108 -5.80 -1.27 16.91
C TRP A 108 -5.70 -2.59 17.67
N ARG A 109 -6.26 -2.68 18.89
CA ARG A 109 -6.27 -3.93 19.68
C ARG A 109 -6.94 -5.11 18.99
N GLU A 110 -7.98 -4.83 18.20
CA GLU A 110 -8.66 -5.86 17.41
C GLU A 110 -7.86 -6.18 16.16
N HIS A 111 -7.33 -5.14 15.50
CA HIS A 111 -6.58 -5.28 14.26
C HIS A 111 -5.22 -5.95 14.43
N GLU A 112 -4.52 -5.73 15.53
CA GLU A 112 -3.20 -6.32 15.79
C GLU A 112 -3.25 -7.85 15.89
N SER A 113 -4.40 -8.41 16.27
CA SER A 113 -4.62 -9.87 16.31
C SER A 113 -4.55 -10.54 14.94
N GLN A 114 -4.64 -9.77 13.84
CA GLN A 114 -4.52 -10.27 12.47
C GLN A 114 -3.06 -10.34 11.99
N PHE A 115 -2.12 -9.81 12.77
CA PHE A 115 -0.70 -9.80 12.45
C PHE A 115 0.06 -10.79 13.34
N ASN A 116 1.13 -11.37 12.81
CA ASN A 116 2.08 -12.12 13.64
C ASN A 116 3.10 -11.19 14.32
N GLU A 117 3.85 -11.73 15.28
CA GLU A 117 4.81 -10.94 16.08
C GLU A 117 5.89 -10.27 15.22
N ASP A 118 6.39 -10.94 14.19
CA ASP A 118 7.40 -10.39 13.27
C ASP A 118 6.84 -9.20 12.48
N GLN A 119 5.62 -9.33 11.97
CA GLN A 119 4.92 -8.26 11.26
C GLN A 119 4.67 -7.05 12.16
N LEU A 120 4.23 -7.28 13.41
CA LEU A 120 4.03 -6.22 14.40
C LEU A 120 5.35 -5.52 14.76
N CYS A 121 6.46 -6.26 14.83
CA CYS A 121 7.78 -5.68 15.05
C CYS A 121 8.15 -4.70 13.93
N VAL A 122 7.98 -5.10 12.66
CA VAL A 122 8.24 -4.25 11.49
C VAL A 122 7.38 -2.99 11.52
N LEU A 123 6.09 -3.13 11.85
CA LEU A 123 5.17 -1.98 11.92
C LEU A 123 5.56 -1.01 13.04
N ARG A 124 5.97 -1.51 14.21
CA ARG A 124 6.44 -0.65 15.31
C ARG A 124 7.70 0.11 14.92
N ASP A 125 8.70 -0.56 14.35
CA ASP A 125 9.96 0.08 13.95
C ASP A 125 9.72 1.16 12.90
N LEU A 126 8.81 0.87 11.96
CA LEU A 126 8.39 1.85 10.99
C LEU A 126 7.65 2.99 11.67
N PHE A 127 6.62 2.78 12.49
CA PHE A 127 5.79 3.85 13.08
C PHE A 127 6.46 4.68 14.17
N VAL A 128 7.56 4.22 14.77
CA VAL A 128 8.33 4.95 15.80
C VAL A 128 9.35 5.91 15.17
N SER A 129 9.72 5.71 13.90
CA SER A 129 10.72 6.57 13.23
C SER A 129 10.23 8.02 13.14
N PRO A 130 10.97 9.05 13.61
CA PRO A 130 10.50 10.45 13.72
C PRO A 130 10.13 11.17 12.40
N ASN A 131 10.11 10.47 11.26
CA ASN A 131 9.79 11.00 9.94
C ASN A 131 8.28 11.06 9.62
N TYR A 132 7.37 10.99 10.61
CA TYR A 132 5.91 11.00 10.40
C TYR A 132 5.20 12.29 10.81
N TYR A 133 5.93 13.32 11.22
CA TYR A 133 5.37 14.65 11.35
C TYR A 133 5.76 15.44 10.10
N VAL A 134 4.82 15.57 9.17
CA VAL A 134 4.80 16.66 8.19
C VAL A 134 4.00 17.80 8.77
#